data_AF-A0A4Y2WTE0-F1
#
_entry.id   AF-A0A4Y2WTE0-F1
#
_cell.length_a   1.000
_cell.length_b   1.000
_cell.length_c   1.000
_cell.angle_alpha   90.00
_cell.angle_beta   90.00
_cell.angle_gamma   90.00
#
_symmetry.space_group_name_H-M   'P 1'
#
loop_
_entity.id
_entity.type
_entity.pdbx_description
1 polymer ?
#
loop_
_entity_poly.entity_id
_entity_poly.type
_entity_poly.pdbx_seq_one_letter_code
_entity_poly.pdbx_strand_id
1 'polypeptide(L)'
;MLVVSAASRMTSEQPVVEQVKDNVRNSEECGKWALEFGDATKAKWNSRSSDPNGERFVCCKKFVCHHSGFMKVSVDANKRNFSKNSNCNATINIKVKLDTATTRRKDSFIQKGVLAVITIFDVHNHSLNTAEALTCLPSSGCKEKFIDYFNDGMGITEACKYHERILQLEEYKEEDMANSAINHPYRAVQHWYDQWCLLHLGPRTGQGLIEVN
;
A
#
# COMPACT_ATOMS: atom_id res chain seq x y z
N MET A 1 20.32 0.40 3.34
CA MET A 1 19.87 0.57 1.95
C MET A 1 21.09 0.90 1.10
N LEU A 2 21.58 -0.04 0.28
CA LEU A 2 22.68 0.21 -0.66
C LEU A 2 22.04 0.57 -2.00
N VAL A 3 21.81 1.87 -2.22
CA VAL A 3 21.32 2.38 -3.51
C VAL A 3 22.47 2.29 -4.51
N VAL A 4 22.57 1.18 -5.22
CA VAL A 4 23.46 1.09 -6.38
C VAL A 4 22.66 1.57 -7.58
N SER A 5 22.65 2.90 -7.79
CA SER A 5 22.09 3.49 -9.01
C SER A 5 22.98 3.10 -10.19
N ALA A 6 22.55 2.09 -10.95
CA ALA A 6 23.11 1.82 -12.27
C ALA A 6 22.35 2.66 -13.29
N ALA A 7 22.69 3.94 -13.39
CA ALA A 7 22.24 4.79 -14.48
C ALA A 7 22.85 4.27 -15.80
N SER A 8 22.09 3.44 -16.53
CA SER A 8 22.47 3.09 -17.90
C SER A 8 22.25 4.33 -18.78
N ARG A 9 23.31 5.09 -19.03
CA ARG A 9 23.34 6.08 -20.10
C ARG A 9 23.49 5.32 -21.42
N MET A 10 22.50 5.45 -22.32
CA MET A 10 22.69 5.69 -23.76
C MET A 10 21.34 5.84 -24.49
N THR A 11 21.13 7.08 -24.95
CA THR A 11 20.44 7.55 -26.17
C THR A 11 19.04 7.04 -26.58
N SER A 12 18.15 8.03 -26.79
CA SER A 12 16.79 8.02 -27.39
C SER A 12 15.63 7.50 -26.52
N GLU A 13 14.84 8.47 -26.04
CA GLU A 13 13.41 8.40 -25.67
C GLU A 13 12.88 7.07 -25.09
N GLN A 14 13.51 6.60 -24.02
CA GLN A 14 12.86 5.63 -23.13
C GLN A 14 12.60 6.27 -21.76
N PRO A 15 11.43 6.01 -21.16
CA PRO A 15 11.14 6.45 -19.81
C PRO A 15 12.27 6.03 -18.86
N VAL A 16 12.61 6.89 -17.89
CA VAL A 16 13.62 6.56 -16.87
C VAL A 16 13.10 5.36 -16.07
N VAL A 17 13.67 4.20 -16.32
CA VAL A 17 13.44 2.98 -15.55
C VAL A 17 14.60 2.83 -14.60
N GLU A 18 14.33 2.92 -13.30
CA GLU A 18 15.34 2.68 -12.29
C GLU A 18 15.39 1.18 -11.96
N GLN A 19 16.61 0.64 -11.86
CA GLN A 19 16.84 -0.72 -11.38
C GLN A 19 17.60 -0.71 -10.08
N VAL A 20 17.01 -1.31 -9.06
CA VAL A 20 17.58 -1.46 -7.73
C VAL A 20 17.86 -2.94 -7.46
N LYS A 21 18.95 -3.21 -6.74
CA LYS A 21 19.31 -4.54 -6.24
C LYS A 21 19.06 -4.56 -4.75
N ASP A 22 18.31 -5.54 -4.27
CA ASP A 22 17.95 -5.65 -2.86
C ASP A 22 18.06 -7.10 -2.36
N ASN A 23 18.07 -7.28 -1.03
CA ASN A 23 18.21 -8.58 -0.39
C ASN A 23 16.88 -9.34 -0.26
N VAL A 24 15.78 -8.80 -0.81
CA VAL A 24 14.45 -9.42 -0.81
C VAL A 24 14.51 -10.87 -1.29
N ARG A 25 13.96 -11.80 -0.51
CA ARG A 25 14.13 -13.25 -0.68
C ARG A 25 12.87 -13.97 -1.08
N ASN A 26 11.71 -13.43 -0.77
CA ASN A 26 10.44 -14.14 -0.92
C ASN A 26 9.29 -13.17 -1.25
N SER A 27 8.12 -13.76 -1.53
CA SER A 27 6.93 -13.02 -1.95
C SER A 27 6.40 -12.08 -0.86
N GLU A 28 6.57 -12.39 0.42
CA GLU A 28 6.14 -11.54 1.53
C GLU A 28 7.00 -10.28 1.62
N GLU A 29 8.32 -10.44 1.57
CA GLU A 29 9.29 -9.35 1.56
C GLU A 29 9.12 -8.43 0.35
N CYS A 30 8.75 -8.97 -0.82
CA CYS A 30 8.36 -8.15 -1.98
C CYS A 30 7.20 -7.20 -1.64
N GLY A 31 6.23 -7.65 -0.83
CA GLY A 31 5.10 -6.84 -0.39
C GLY A 31 5.52 -5.75 0.60
N LYS A 32 6.36 -6.09 1.58
CA LYS A 32 6.91 -5.12 2.55
C LYS A 32 7.72 -4.04 1.85
N TRP A 33 8.60 -4.42 0.94
CA TRP A 33 9.41 -3.49 0.16
C TRP A 33 8.54 -2.50 -0.64
N ALA A 34 7.50 -2.98 -1.33
CA ALA A 34 6.62 -2.11 -2.11
C ALA A 34 5.78 -1.17 -1.22
N LEU A 35 5.47 -1.59 0.00
CA LEU A 35 4.79 -0.77 1.01
C LEU A 35 5.73 0.34 1.52
N GLU A 36 6.94 -0.01 1.95
CA GLU A 36 7.95 0.95 2.40
C GLU A 36 8.31 1.99 1.33
N PHE A 37 8.51 1.53 0.07
CA PHE A 37 8.72 2.43 -1.06
C PHE A 37 7.51 3.34 -1.29
N GLY A 38 6.30 2.79 -1.17
CA GLY A 38 5.06 3.55 -1.28
C GLY A 38 4.90 4.63 -0.22
N ASP A 39 5.25 4.32 1.04
CA ASP A 39 5.19 5.27 2.14
C ASP A 39 6.21 6.41 1.94
N ALA A 40 7.42 6.08 1.49
CA ALA A 40 8.45 7.07 1.18
C ALA A 40 8.09 7.99 0.00
N THR A 41 7.35 7.48 -0.99
CA THR A 41 6.95 8.21 -2.21
C THR A 41 5.53 8.75 -2.15
N LYS A 42 4.79 8.51 -1.06
CA LYS A 42 3.35 8.77 -0.93
C LYS A 42 2.53 8.16 -2.07
N ALA A 43 2.94 6.99 -2.54
CA ALA A 43 2.27 6.26 -3.60
C ALA A 43 1.75 4.92 -3.08
N LYS A 44 0.47 4.64 -3.32
CA LYS A 44 -0.09 3.32 -3.01
C LYS A 44 0.10 2.36 -4.18
N TRP A 45 0.65 1.19 -3.88
CA TRP A 45 0.95 0.14 -4.85
C TRP A 45 0.03 -1.07 -4.66
N ASN A 46 -0.81 -1.35 -5.66
CA ASN A 46 -1.68 -2.53 -5.67
C ASN A 46 -0.94 -3.71 -6.32
N SER A 47 -1.02 -4.89 -5.70
CA SER A 47 -0.53 -6.13 -6.32
C SER A 47 -1.33 -6.45 -7.58
N ARG A 48 -0.64 -6.58 -8.73
CA ARG A 48 -1.24 -6.91 -10.03
C ARG A 48 -1.09 -8.38 -10.38
N SER A 49 0.09 -8.94 -10.13
CA SER A 49 0.38 -10.35 -10.38
C SER A 49 1.45 -10.83 -9.44
N SER A 50 1.33 -12.09 -9.00
CA SER A 50 2.29 -12.76 -8.13
C SER A 50 2.52 -14.16 -8.64
N ASP A 51 3.79 -14.52 -8.82
CA ASP A 51 4.24 -15.88 -9.05
C ASP A 51 5.15 -16.27 -7.88
N PRO A 52 4.63 -17.00 -6.88
CA PRO A 52 5.35 -17.30 -5.65
C PRO A 52 6.36 -18.45 -5.79
N ASN A 53 6.29 -19.27 -6.84
CA ASN A 53 7.10 -20.49 -7.01
C ASN A 53 7.46 -20.69 -8.49
N GLY A 54 8.29 -19.80 -9.03
CA GLY A 54 8.72 -19.89 -10.42
C GLY A 54 9.77 -20.99 -10.64
N GLU A 55 9.74 -21.67 -11.78
CA GLU A 55 10.80 -22.63 -12.13
C GLU A 55 12.17 -21.95 -12.32
N ARG A 56 12.18 -20.67 -12.73
CA ARG A 56 13.39 -19.92 -13.10
C ARG A 56 13.76 -18.80 -12.12
N PHE A 57 12.96 -18.59 -11.08
CA PHE A 57 13.10 -17.53 -10.10
C PHE A 57 12.40 -17.96 -8.81
N VAL A 58 12.84 -17.49 -7.65
CA VAL A 58 12.20 -17.84 -6.38
C VAL A 58 10.77 -17.31 -6.38
N CYS A 59 10.60 -16.02 -6.65
CA CYS A 59 9.30 -15.42 -6.85
C CYS A 59 9.38 -14.17 -7.75
N CYS A 60 8.24 -13.77 -8.30
CA CYS A 60 8.08 -12.54 -9.06
C CYS A 60 6.77 -11.86 -8.65
N LYS A 61 6.82 -10.56 -8.36
CA LYS A 61 5.65 -9.75 -8.02
C LYS A 61 5.65 -8.45 -8.79
N LYS A 62 4.51 -8.15 -9.40
CA LYS A 62 4.27 -6.88 -10.10
C LYS A 62 3.23 -6.08 -9.34
N PHE A 63 3.56 -4.82 -9.11
CA PHE A 63 2.67 -3.83 -8.52
C PHE A 63 2.38 -2.73 -9.53
N VAL A 64 1.21 -2.12 -9.38
CA VAL A 64 0.76 -0.97 -10.16
C VAL A 64 0.23 0.10 -9.23
N CYS A 65 0.34 1.36 -9.63
CA CYS A 65 -0.23 2.45 -8.85
C CYS A 65 -1.72 2.21 -8.57
N HIS A 66 -2.19 2.66 -7.41
CA HIS A 66 -3.60 2.63 -7.05
C HIS A 66 -4.47 3.39 -8.05
N HIS A 67 -3.94 4.39 -8.77
CA HIS A 67 -4.68 5.10 -9.83
C HIS A 67 -4.62 4.44 -11.22
N SER A 68 -4.00 3.26 -11.34
CA SER A 68 -4.05 2.48 -12.58
C SER A 68 -5.46 2.00 -12.91
N GLY A 69 -5.71 1.65 -14.18
CA GLY A 69 -6.96 1.03 -14.61
C GLY A 69 -7.17 -0.40 -14.11
N PHE A 70 -6.22 -0.97 -13.39
CA PHE A 70 -6.31 -2.35 -12.90
C PHE A 70 -7.49 -2.51 -11.93
N MET A 71 -8.42 -3.41 -12.28
CA MET A 71 -9.65 -3.71 -11.55
C MET A 71 -10.52 -2.48 -11.25
N LYS A 72 -10.56 -1.50 -12.16
CA LYS A 72 -11.38 -0.30 -12.03
C LYS A 72 -12.22 -0.06 -13.27
N VAL A 73 -13.33 0.64 -13.07
CA VAL A 73 -14.17 1.15 -14.15
C VAL A 73 -13.39 2.20 -14.93
N SER A 74 -13.58 2.26 -16.25
CA SER A 74 -13.02 3.32 -17.08
C SER A 74 -13.59 4.68 -16.66
N VAL A 75 -12.87 5.75 -16.97
CA VAL A 75 -13.31 7.12 -16.67
C VAL A 75 -14.68 7.39 -17.32
N ASP A 76 -14.86 6.99 -18.57
CA ASP A 76 -16.07 7.22 -19.35
C ASP A 76 -17.31 6.49 -18.82
N ALA A 77 -17.11 5.33 -18.19
CA ALA A 77 -18.20 4.52 -17.62
C ALA A 77 -18.44 4.82 -16.13
N ASN A 78 -17.65 5.71 -15.52
CA ASN A 78 -17.78 6.01 -14.11
C ASN A 78 -18.99 6.91 -13.86
N LYS A 79 -20.04 6.36 -13.23
CA LYS A 79 -21.24 7.11 -12.84
C LYS A 79 -21.06 7.92 -11.56
N ARG A 80 -19.89 7.85 -10.92
CA ARG A 80 -19.56 8.60 -9.70
C ARG A 80 -18.72 9.82 -10.06
N ASN A 81 -18.97 10.94 -9.39
CA ASN A 81 -18.21 12.20 -9.60
C ASN A 81 -16.71 12.10 -9.24
N PHE A 82 -16.26 10.99 -8.64
CA PHE A 82 -14.87 10.75 -8.28
C PHE A 82 -14.38 9.42 -8.89
N SER A 83 -13.31 9.48 -9.69
CA SER A 83 -12.67 8.30 -10.29
C SER A 83 -11.33 8.01 -9.61
N LYS A 84 -11.17 6.77 -9.14
CA LYS A 84 -9.86 6.25 -8.71
C LYS A 84 -8.99 5.77 -9.87
N ASN A 85 -9.45 5.94 -11.11
CA ASN A 85 -8.74 5.50 -12.29
C ASN A 85 -8.28 6.74 -13.08
N SER A 86 -6.99 7.01 -13.08
CA SER A 86 -6.35 7.99 -13.96
C SER A 86 -5.62 7.33 -15.13
N ASN A 87 -5.77 6.00 -15.31
CA ASN A 87 -4.94 5.18 -16.19
C ASN A 87 -3.44 5.38 -15.92
N CYS A 88 -3.05 5.48 -14.64
CA CYS A 88 -1.65 5.64 -14.26
C CYS A 88 -0.82 4.42 -14.71
N ASN A 89 0.30 4.69 -15.36
CA ASN A 89 1.22 3.69 -15.91
C ASN A 89 2.35 3.32 -14.95
N ALA A 90 2.45 3.96 -13.78
CA ALA A 90 3.51 3.68 -12.83
C ALA A 90 3.45 2.23 -12.33
N THR A 91 4.60 1.54 -12.34
CA THR A 91 4.71 0.13 -11.97
C THR A 91 5.99 -0.19 -11.20
N ILE A 92 5.92 -1.20 -10.34
CA ILE A 92 7.08 -1.82 -9.71
C ILE A 92 7.08 -3.30 -10.09
N ASN A 93 8.21 -3.83 -10.51
CA ASN A 93 8.38 -5.26 -10.76
C ASN A 93 9.55 -5.79 -9.95
N ILE A 94 9.27 -6.71 -9.04
CA ILE A 94 10.27 -7.34 -8.16
C ILE A 94 10.44 -8.79 -8.61
N LYS A 95 11.66 -9.16 -8.96
CA LYS A 95 12.02 -10.52 -9.33
C LYS A 95 13.17 -11.02 -8.47
N VAL A 96 12.91 -12.07 -7.69
CA VAL A 96 13.92 -12.72 -6.84
C VAL A 96 14.54 -13.88 -7.61
N LYS A 97 15.82 -13.77 -7.94
CA LYS A 97 16.54 -14.82 -8.68
C LYS A 97 16.83 -16.04 -7.80
N LEU A 98 16.96 -17.20 -8.43
CA LEU A 98 17.45 -18.42 -7.77
C LEU A 98 18.93 -18.27 -7.42
N ASP A 99 19.30 -18.71 -6.22
CA ASP A 99 20.69 -18.85 -5.81
C ASP A 99 21.21 -20.26 -6.11
N THR A 100 21.89 -20.41 -7.24
CA THR A 100 22.49 -21.65 -7.71
C THR A 100 23.97 -21.42 -7.99
N ALA A 101 24.77 -22.49 -8.04
CA ALA A 101 26.18 -22.36 -8.43
C ALA A 101 26.37 -21.64 -9.79
N THR A 102 25.47 -21.91 -10.74
CA THR A 102 25.48 -21.27 -12.07
C THR A 102 25.14 -19.78 -12.01
N THR A 103 24.12 -19.39 -11.24
CA THR A 103 23.71 -17.99 -11.12
C THR A 103 24.74 -17.18 -10.33
N ARG A 104 25.35 -17.76 -9.28
CA ARG A 104 26.50 -17.15 -8.59
C ARG A 104 27.67 -16.91 -9.53
N ARG A 105 28.04 -17.85 -10.40
CA ARG A 105 29.15 -17.64 -11.35
C ARG A 105 28.90 -16.49 -12.34
N LYS A 106 27.64 -16.27 -12.74
CA LYS A 106 27.27 -15.28 -13.77
C LYS A 106 26.94 -13.88 -13.22
N ASP A 107 26.48 -13.79 -11.96
CA ASP A 107 25.98 -12.54 -11.37
C ASP A 107 26.72 -12.23 -10.06
N SER A 108 27.55 -11.19 -10.08
CA SER A 108 28.36 -10.77 -8.93
C SER A 108 27.52 -10.25 -7.76
N PHE A 109 26.26 -9.85 -7.99
CA PHE A 109 25.35 -9.43 -6.92
C PHE A 109 24.80 -10.64 -6.16
N ILE A 110 24.51 -11.73 -6.87
CA ILE A 110 24.09 -13.00 -6.25
C ILE A 110 25.24 -13.56 -5.39
N GLN A 111 26.49 -13.46 -5.85
CA GLN A 111 27.66 -13.84 -5.02
C GLN A 111 27.72 -13.07 -3.70
N LYS A 112 27.25 -11.83 -3.69
CA LYS A 112 27.19 -10.96 -2.50
C LYS A 112 25.88 -11.10 -1.71
N GLY A 113 25.02 -12.06 -2.07
CA GLY A 113 23.74 -12.32 -1.39
C GLY A 113 22.60 -11.37 -1.76
N VAL A 114 22.74 -10.58 -2.83
CA VAL A 114 21.73 -9.65 -3.31
C VAL A 114 20.98 -10.29 -4.49
N LEU A 115 19.83 -10.90 -4.19
CA LEU A 115 19.12 -11.80 -5.09
C LEU A 115 18.01 -11.12 -5.88
N ALA A 116 17.45 -10.03 -5.36
CA ALA A 116 16.33 -9.35 -5.98
C ALA A 116 16.78 -8.32 -7.01
N VAL A 117 16.03 -8.25 -8.10
CA VAL A 117 16.07 -7.15 -9.07
C VAL A 117 14.73 -6.46 -9.05
N ILE A 118 14.75 -5.18 -8.72
CA ILE A 118 13.56 -4.34 -8.59
C ILE A 118 13.62 -3.34 -9.73
N THR A 119 12.63 -3.39 -10.61
CA THR A 119 12.47 -2.48 -11.74
C THR A 119 11.35 -1.52 -11.42
N ILE A 120 11.68 -0.24 -11.33
CA ILE A 120 10.77 0.82 -10.92
C ILE A 120 10.51 1.73 -12.12
N PHE A 121 9.23 1.95 -12.40
CA PHE A 121 8.78 2.97 -13.33
C PHE A 121 7.86 3.91 -12.55
N ASP A 122 8.44 4.98 -12.00
CA ASP A 122 7.80 5.91 -11.06
C ASP A 122 7.33 7.21 -11.74
N VAL A 123 6.71 7.07 -12.91
CA VAL A 123 6.15 8.22 -13.65
C VAL A 123 4.63 8.20 -13.49
N HIS A 124 4.15 9.14 -12.69
CA HIS A 124 2.72 9.31 -12.41
C HIS A 124 2.11 10.40 -13.31
N ASN A 125 0.88 10.16 -13.76
CA ASN A 125 0.08 11.14 -14.52
C ASN A 125 -0.96 11.87 -13.64
N HIS A 126 -0.80 11.77 -12.32
CA HIS A 126 -1.65 12.38 -11.31
C HIS A 126 -0.78 12.89 -10.16
N SER A 127 -1.30 13.83 -9.38
CA SER A 127 -0.59 14.29 -8.19
C SER A 127 -0.63 13.23 -7.08
N LEU A 128 0.46 13.12 -6.32
CA LEU A 128 0.58 12.25 -5.15
C LEU A 128 0.32 13.00 -3.83
N ASN A 129 0.45 14.33 -3.84
CA ASN A 129 0.36 15.18 -2.64
C ASN A 129 -0.98 15.92 -2.51
N THR A 130 -2.01 15.53 -3.26
CA THR A 130 -3.35 16.13 -3.11
C THR A 130 -4.12 15.43 -2.01
N ALA A 131 -5.04 16.13 -1.33
CA ALA A 131 -5.95 15.53 -0.36
C ALA A 131 -6.65 14.27 -0.94
N GLU A 132 -7.08 14.32 -2.20
CA GLU A 132 -7.69 13.18 -2.89
C GLU A 132 -6.76 11.95 -3.01
N ALA A 133 -5.47 12.17 -3.32
CA ALA A 133 -4.48 11.09 -3.38
C ALA A 133 -4.16 10.54 -1.98
N LEU A 134 -4.03 11.43 -0.99
CA LEU A 134 -3.73 11.08 0.39
C LEU A 134 -4.89 10.29 1.05
N THR A 135 -6.14 10.59 0.69
CA THR A 135 -7.30 9.80 1.16
C THR A 135 -7.31 8.35 0.67
N CYS A 136 -6.50 8.03 -0.34
CA CYS A 136 -6.43 6.70 -0.92
C CYS A 136 -5.29 5.85 -0.33
N LEU A 137 -4.42 6.42 0.49
CA LEU A 137 -3.29 5.73 1.13
C LEU A 137 -3.76 4.60 2.07
N PRO A 138 -2.94 3.56 2.26
CA PRO A 138 -3.25 2.49 3.19
C PRO A 138 -3.20 2.97 4.65
N SER A 139 -3.93 2.26 5.52
CA SER A 139 -3.94 2.50 6.95
C SER A 139 -2.64 2.08 7.61
N SER A 140 -1.62 2.93 7.66
CA SER A 140 -0.43 2.65 8.46
C SER A 140 -0.70 3.02 9.93
N GLY A 141 -0.99 2.03 10.78
CA GLY A 141 -0.92 2.15 12.25
C GLY A 141 -2.09 2.83 12.97
N CYS A 142 -2.86 3.72 12.34
CA CYS A 142 -3.97 4.39 13.05
C CYS A 142 -5.12 3.44 13.46
N LYS A 143 -5.27 2.29 12.78
CA LYS A 143 -6.29 1.29 13.12
C LYS A 143 -6.16 0.85 14.57
N GLU A 144 -4.94 0.64 15.06
CA GLU A 144 -4.68 0.20 16.43
C GLU A 144 -5.20 1.24 17.44
N LYS A 145 -4.93 2.53 17.20
CA LYS A 145 -5.50 3.62 18.02
C LYS A 145 -7.03 3.59 18.07
N PHE A 146 -7.68 3.34 16.93
CA PHE A 146 -9.15 3.21 16.89
C PHE A 146 -9.66 1.97 17.62
N ILE A 147 -8.93 0.84 17.58
CA ILE A 147 -9.27 -0.34 18.37
C ILE A 147 -9.20 -0.01 19.87
N ASP A 148 -8.20 0.76 20.32
CA ASP A 148 -8.12 1.20 21.71
C ASP A 148 -9.31 2.09 22.10
N TYR A 149 -9.70 3.05 21.25
CA TYR A 149 -10.89 3.87 21.50
C TYR A 149 -12.17 3.02 21.64
N PHE A 150 -12.30 1.95 20.85
CA PHE A 150 -13.44 1.04 20.96
C PHE A 150 -13.38 0.22 22.25
N ASN A 151 -12.19 -0.20 22.69
CA ASN A 151 -11.98 -0.86 23.97
C ASN A 151 -12.35 0.04 25.15
N ASP A 152 -12.16 1.35 25.02
CA ASP A 152 -12.60 2.37 25.98
C ASP A 152 -14.12 2.64 25.94
N GLY A 153 -14.86 1.93 25.07
CA GLY A 153 -16.31 2.03 24.94
C GLY A 153 -16.80 3.10 23.97
N MET A 154 -15.90 3.77 23.23
CA MET A 154 -16.30 4.82 22.30
C MET A 154 -17.04 4.24 21.08
N GLY A 155 -18.14 4.90 20.70
CA GLY A 155 -18.80 4.66 19.43
C GLY A 155 -18.04 5.30 18.26
N ILE A 156 -18.37 4.93 17.02
CA ILE A 156 -17.68 5.41 15.79
C ILE A 156 -17.53 6.95 15.78
N THR A 157 -18.64 7.68 15.99
CA THR A 157 -18.65 9.15 15.94
C THR A 157 -17.79 9.77 17.03
N GLU A 158 -17.80 9.18 18.23
CA GLU A 158 -17.02 9.65 19.36
C GLU A 158 -15.52 9.41 19.13
N ALA A 159 -15.17 8.21 18.69
CA ALA A 159 -13.81 7.84 18.35
C ALA A 159 -13.22 8.75 17.25
N CYS A 160 -13.98 9.04 16.18
CA CYS A 160 -13.53 9.98 15.14
C CYS A 160 -13.26 11.38 15.68
N LYS A 161 -14.20 11.95 16.47
CA LYS A 161 -14.04 13.28 17.06
C LYS A 161 -12.87 13.34 18.04
N TYR A 162 -12.70 12.29 18.85
CA TYR A 162 -11.61 12.20 19.80
C TYR A 162 -10.26 12.13 19.06
N HIS A 163 -10.17 11.33 18.02
CA HIS A 163 -8.97 11.22 17.18
C HIS A 163 -8.61 12.55 16.52
N GLU A 164 -9.58 13.24 15.91
CA GLU A 164 -9.38 14.56 15.31
C GLU A 164 -8.86 15.59 16.32
N ARG A 165 -9.37 15.57 17.57
CA ARG A 165 -8.88 16.45 18.64
C ARG A 165 -7.44 16.15 19.03
N ILE A 166 -7.05 14.87 19.08
CA ILE A 166 -5.65 14.49 19.35
C ILE A 166 -4.75 15.06 18.25
N LEU A 167 -5.11 14.88 16.99
CA LEU A 167 -4.32 15.39 15.86
C LEU A 167 -4.18 16.92 15.89
N GLN A 168 -5.26 17.63 16.26
CA GLN A 168 -5.22 19.09 16.44
C GLN A 168 -4.27 19.52 17.57
N LEU A 169 -4.27 18.79 18.69
CA LEU A 169 -3.38 19.05 19.83
C LEU A 169 -1.91 18.76 19.50
N GLU A 170 -1.65 17.78 18.63
CA GLU A 170 -0.32 17.45 18.12
C GLU A 170 0.14 18.38 16.96
N GLU A 171 -0.61 19.46 16.68
CA GLU A 171 -0.31 20.48 15.65
C GLU A 171 -0.20 19.92 14.21
N TYR A 172 -0.96 18.87 13.90
CA TYR A 172 -1.04 18.33 12.53
C TYR A 172 -1.67 19.36 11.57
N LYS A 173 -1.18 19.41 10.33
CA LYS A 173 -1.66 20.36 9.31
C LYS A 173 -2.94 19.84 8.64
N GLU A 174 -3.66 20.72 7.95
CA GLU A 174 -4.88 20.34 7.20
C GLU A 174 -4.63 19.21 6.18
N GLU A 175 -3.46 19.19 5.55
CA GLU A 175 -3.05 18.11 4.64
C GLU A 175 -2.97 16.75 5.35
N ASP A 176 -2.50 16.75 6.60
CA ASP A 176 -2.38 15.53 7.41
C ASP A 176 -3.76 15.06 7.88
N MET A 177 -4.70 15.98 8.11
CA MET A 177 -6.09 15.65 8.43
C MET A 177 -6.81 14.97 7.26
N ALA A 178 -6.40 15.23 6.02
CA ALA A 178 -6.90 14.54 4.82
C ALA A 178 -6.15 13.23 4.51
N ASN A 179 -5.03 12.97 5.20
CA ASN A 179 -4.19 11.82 4.95
C ASN A 179 -4.78 10.57 5.59
N SER A 180 -5.29 9.65 4.78
CA SER A 180 -5.82 8.36 5.25
C SER A 180 -4.75 7.35 5.62
N ALA A 181 -3.50 7.76 5.87
CA ALA A 181 -2.56 7.02 6.69
C ALA A 181 -2.62 7.47 8.17
N ILE A 182 -3.04 8.71 8.41
CA ILE A 182 -3.07 9.40 9.71
C ILE A 182 -4.49 9.48 10.24
N ASN A 183 -5.42 10.03 9.44
CA ASN A 183 -6.83 10.23 9.75
C ASN A 183 -7.74 9.50 8.75
N HIS A 184 -8.41 8.45 9.20
CA HIS A 184 -9.20 7.59 8.31
C HIS A 184 -10.58 8.12 7.99
N PRO A 185 -11.10 7.83 6.79
CA PRO A 185 -12.47 8.19 6.46
C PRO A 185 -13.42 7.40 7.35
N TYR A 186 -14.54 8.03 7.73
CA TYR A 186 -15.58 7.43 8.57
C TYR A 186 -15.96 5.99 8.18
N ARG A 187 -16.06 5.70 6.88
CA ARG A 187 -16.39 4.34 6.38
C ARG A 187 -15.35 3.28 6.77
N ALA A 188 -14.07 3.64 6.82
CA ALA A 188 -13.03 2.72 7.26
C ALA A 188 -13.13 2.46 8.77
N VAL A 189 -13.35 3.52 9.56
CA VAL A 189 -13.57 3.42 11.01
C VAL A 189 -14.81 2.57 11.31
N GLN A 190 -15.91 2.78 10.58
CA GLN A 190 -17.12 1.95 10.67
C GLN A 190 -16.81 0.48 10.40
N HIS A 191 -16.10 0.19 9.31
CA HIS A 191 -15.71 -1.19 9.01
C HIS A 191 -14.90 -1.82 10.15
N TRP A 192 -13.96 -1.09 10.75
CA TRP A 192 -13.17 -1.59 11.88
C TRP A 192 -14.03 -1.80 13.13
N TYR A 193 -14.95 -0.89 13.42
CA TYR A 193 -15.89 -1.03 14.54
C TYR A 193 -16.80 -2.24 14.36
N ASP A 194 -17.28 -2.49 13.14
CA ASP A 194 -18.10 -3.67 12.84
C ASP A 194 -17.30 -4.97 13.06
N GLN A 195 -16.03 -5.01 12.62
CA GLN A 195 -15.13 -6.14 12.89
C GLN A 195 -14.85 -6.32 14.40
N TRP A 196 -14.64 -5.21 15.12
CA TRP A 196 -14.43 -5.22 16.56
C TRP A 196 -15.69 -5.74 17.30
N CYS A 197 -16.88 -5.27 16.92
CA CYS A 197 -18.15 -5.73 17.49
C CYS A 197 -18.35 -7.22 17.24
N LEU A 198 -18.11 -7.69 16.01
CA LEU A 198 -18.23 -9.10 15.69
C LEU A 198 -17.33 -9.98 16.57
N LEU A 199 -16.11 -9.51 16.84
CA LEU A 199 -15.13 -10.22 17.66
C LEU A 199 -15.47 -10.20 19.16
N HIS A 200 -15.92 -9.07 19.71
CA HIS A 200 -16.07 -8.87 21.15
C HIS A 200 -17.52 -9.05 21.65
N LEU A 201 -18.50 -8.75 20.80
CA LEU A 201 -19.93 -8.77 21.14
C LEU A 201 -20.69 -9.86 20.38
N GLY A 202 -20.04 -10.51 19.40
CA GLY A 202 -20.65 -11.52 18.56
C GLY A 202 -21.58 -10.93 17.47
N PRO A 203 -22.21 -11.80 16.66
CA PRO A 203 -23.13 -11.39 15.61
C PRO A 203 -24.34 -10.68 16.20
N ARG A 204 -24.65 -9.47 15.74
CA ARG A 204 -25.90 -8.76 16.07
C ARG A 204 -27.08 -9.29 15.25
N THR A 205 -27.25 -10.61 15.17
CA THR A 205 -28.31 -11.27 14.40
C THR A 205 -29.66 -11.31 15.14
N GLY A 206 -29.80 -10.61 16.27
CA GLY A 206 -31.05 -10.57 17.04
C GLY A 206 -31.35 -11.84 17.86
N GLN A 207 -30.59 -12.93 17.68
CA GLN A 207 -30.61 -14.07 18.61
C GLN A 207 -29.82 -13.69 19.87
N GLY A 208 -30.51 -13.23 20.92
CA GLY A 208 -29.91 -12.99 22.24
C GLY A 208 -30.22 -11.63 22.89
N LEU A 209 -31.06 -10.80 22.29
CA LEU A 209 -31.61 -9.63 22.98
C LEU A 209 -32.66 -10.11 23.99
N ILE A 210 -32.30 -10.12 25.28
CA ILE A 210 -33.29 -10.20 26.36
C ILE A 210 -33.93 -8.82 26.45
N GLU A 211 -35.20 -8.72 26.06
CA GLU A 211 -36.02 -7.56 26.41
C GLU A 211 -36.11 -7.49 27.95
N VAL A 212 -35.56 -6.41 28.51
CA VAL A 212 -35.74 -6.10 29.92
C VAL A 212 -37.01 -5.26 30.00
N ASN A 213 -38.12 -5.90 30.43
CA ASN A 213 -39.34 -5.21 30.83
C ASN A 213 -39.17 -4.50 32.16
#